data_AF-A0A3B0PCS8-F1
#
_entry.id   AF-A0A3B0PCS8-F1
#
_cell.length_a   1.000
_cell.length_b   1.000
_cell.length_c   1.000
_cell.angle_alpha   90.00
_cell.angle_beta   90.00
_cell.angle_gamma   90.00
#
_symmetry.space_group_name_H-M   'P 1'
#
loop_
_entity.id
_entity.type
_entity.pdbx_description
1 polymer ?
#
loop_
_entity_poly.entity_id
_entity_poly.type
_entity_poly.pdbx_seq_one_letter_code
_entity_poly.pdbx_strand_id
1 'polypeptide(L)'
;MVIDESHISVPQVKGMFNTDKSRKTTLVEYGFRLPSALENRPLNYDEFSNKSDQVIFVSATPNDEEIKLSNNEIIEQIVRPTGLLDPTVEIRPRLDQINDLMNELKKQKDKNERTFITVTTIKMAEDLTEYLKERNFKCAYIHNELKTLERSLILNDLRRGKYDCVVGINLLREGLDIPEVSLVCIFDADKPGYFRSDKALIQTIGRAARNQNGRVIMYADEMTKAMKIAVDETNRRRKIQEKFNKDHKITPKTIIKPIYDDLKNKASHKQIEEVMRKTKAKGDKFIKMIEDLRNEMLEAAKNQNYEHAASLRDLIIELETQQLSKTNK
;
A
#
# COMPACT_ATOMS: atom_id res chain seq x y z
N MET A 1 17.28 -18.11 2.95
CA MET A 1 16.47 -16.96 3.40
C MET A 1 15.61 -16.46 2.25
N VAL A 2 14.37 -16.03 2.49
CA VAL A 2 13.51 -15.39 1.47
C VAL A 2 13.15 -14.00 1.96
N ILE A 3 13.38 -12.98 1.13
CA ILE A 3 13.10 -11.59 1.46
C ILE A 3 11.98 -11.10 0.56
N ASP A 4 10.78 -10.97 1.14
CA ASP A 4 9.62 -10.41 0.46
C ASP A 4 9.73 -8.89 0.33
N GLU A 5 9.14 -8.37 -0.75
CA GLU A 5 9.23 -6.97 -1.17
C GLU A 5 10.66 -6.41 -0.99
N SER A 6 11.66 -7.15 -1.51
CA SER A 6 13.09 -6.93 -1.25
C SER A 6 13.54 -5.49 -1.43
N HIS A 7 13.02 -4.84 -2.46
CA HIS A 7 13.29 -3.45 -2.78
C HIS A 7 12.95 -2.43 -1.66
N ILE A 8 12.08 -2.80 -0.70
CA ILE A 8 11.79 -2.06 0.55
C ILE A 8 12.50 -2.71 1.73
N SER A 9 12.39 -4.03 1.87
CA SER A 9 12.89 -4.79 3.02
C SER A 9 14.41 -4.69 3.20
N VAL A 10 15.18 -4.74 2.11
CA VAL A 10 16.65 -4.65 2.17
C VAL A 10 17.11 -3.27 2.65
N PRO A 11 16.65 -2.13 2.07
CA PRO A 11 16.93 -0.81 2.63
C PRO A 11 16.50 -0.65 4.09
N GLN A 12 15.37 -1.24 4.49
CA GLN A 12 14.91 -1.20 5.89
C GLN A 12 15.91 -1.88 6.82
N VAL A 13 16.33 -3.12 6.51
CA VAL A 13 17.34 -3.86 7.30
C VAL A 13 18.64 -3.07 7.42
N LYS A 14 19.10 -2.46 6.31
CA LYS A 14 20.28 -1.58 6.32
C LYS A 14 20.15 -0.37 7.25
N GLY A 15 18.96 0.21 7.31
CA GLY A 15 18.66 1.38 8.14
C GLY A 15 18.67 1.09 9.64
N MET A 16 18.23 -0.10 10.06
CA MET A 16 17.99 -0.44 11.47
C MET A 16 19.21 -0.19 12.37
N PHE A 17 20.39 -0.69 11.98
CA PHE A 17 21.63 -0.50 12.77
C PHE A 17 22.02 0.97 12.88
N ASN A 18 22.00 1.71 11.76
CA ASN A 18 22.42 3.10 11.74
C ASN A 18 21.50 4.00 12.55
N THR A 19 20.18 3.77 12.49
CA THR A 19 19.19 4.50 13.27
C THR A 19 19.32 4.21 14.77
N ASP A 20 19.47 2.95 15.17
CA ASP A 20 19.65 2.60 16.58
C ASP A 20 20.97 3.14 17.15
N LYS A 21 22.07 3.01 16.39
CA LYS A 21 23.38 3.54 16.77
C LYS A 21 23.33 5.06 16.98
N SER A 22 22.81 5.82 16.00
CA SER A 22 22.70 7.28 16.11
C SER A 22 21.92 7.72 17.34
N ARG A 23 20.73 7.13 17.58
CA ARG A 23 19.90 7.45 18.74
C ARG A 23 20.62 7.17 20.07
N LYS A 24 21.32 6.04 20.17
CA LYS A 24 22.02 5.65 21.39
C LYS A 24 23.31 6.41 21.62
N THR A 25 24.05 6.77 20.57
CA THR A 25 25.23 7.62 20.67
C THR A 25 24.87 8.93 21.38
N THR A 26 23.78 9.58 20.97
CA THR A 26 23.28 10.78 21.64
C THR A 26 22.95 10.54 23.12
N LEU A 27 22.31 9.42 23.48
CA LEU A 27 22.03 9.09 24.89
C LEU A 27 23.31 8.85 25.72
N VAL A 28 24.35 8.28 25.10
CA VAL A 28 25.65 8.06 25.76
C VAL A 28 26.39 9.38 25.94
N GLU A 29 26.42 10.23 24.91
CA GLU A 29 27.07 11.55 24.95
C GLU A 29 26.49 12.46 26.04
N TYR A 30 25.17 12.44 26.22
CA TYR A 30 24.51 13.20 27.29
C TYR A 30 24.45 12.46 28.64
N GLY A 31 25.11 11.32 28.78
CA GLY A 31 25.24 10.60 30.06
C GLY A 31 23.97 9.87 30.53
N PHE A 32 22.97 9.69 29.67
CA PHE A 32 21.76 8.93 29.99
C PHE A 32 21.98 7.40 29.95
N ARG A 33 23.01 6.94 29.24
CA ARG A 33 23.35 5.52 29.09
C ARG A 33 24.87 5.31 29.13
N LEU A 34 25.29 4.14 29.60
CA LEU A 34 26.69 3.70 29.50
C LEU A 34 27.06 3.37 28.04
N PRO A 35 28.34 3.45 27.66
CA PRO A 35 28.81 3.08 26.31
C PRO A 35 28.42 1.66 25.89
N SER A 36 28.33 0.72 26.82
CA SER A 36 27.91 -0.67 26.56
C SER A 36 26.49 -0.79 25.99
N ALA A 37 25.64 0.23 26.14
CA ALA A 37 24.31 0.24 25.54
C ALA A 37 24.34 0.20 23.99
N LEU A 38 25.44 0.63 23.37
CA LEU A 38 25.65 0.57 21.93
C LEU A 38 25.76 -0.88 21.42
N GLU A 39 26.18 -1.83 22.26
CA GLU A 39 26.28 -3.25 21.90
C GLU A 39 24.92 -3.96 21.86
N ASN A 40 23.88 -3.42 22.53
CA ASN A 40 22.53 -3.98 22.51
C ASN A 40 21.75 -3.59 21.24
N ARG A 41 22.26 -3.92 20.07
CA ARG A 41 21.82 -3.37 18.77
C ARG A 41 21.29 -4.46 17.82
N PRO A 42 20.54 -4.08 16.78
CA PRO A 42 20.29 -5.00 15.66
C PRO A 42 21.60 -5.31 14.91
N LEU A 43 21.55 -6.36 14.08
CA LEU A 43 22.62 -6.67 13.15
C LEU A 43 22.82 -5.50 12.17
N ASN A 44 24.07 -5.22 11.83
CA ASN A 44 24.36 -4.39 10.66
C ASN A 44 24.15 -5.21 9.37
N TYR A 45 24.22 -4.54 8.22
CA TYR A 45 23.92 -5.20 6.94
C TYR A 45 24.91 -6.31 6.59
N ASP A 46 26.20 -6.13 6.87
CA ASP A 46 27.23 -7.12 6.58
C ASP A 46 27.09 -8.34 7.49
N GLU A 47 26.74 -8.13 8.75
CA GLU A 47 26.41 -9.21 9.69
C GLU A 47 25.18 -9.98 9.22
N PHE A 48 24.14 -9.27 8.75
CA PHE A 48 22.91 -9.87 8.25
C PHE A 48 23.14 -10.66 6.95
N SER A 49 23.86 -10.09 5.98
CA SER A 49 24.12 -10.75 4.69
C SER A 49 24.93 -12.02 4.85
N ASN A 50 25.83 -12.07 5.85
CA ASN A 50 26.61 -13.25 6.19
C ASN A 50 25.84 -14.32 7.00
N LYS A 51 24.56 -14.10 7.37
CA LYS A 51 23.77 -15.12 8.11
C LYS A 51 23.25 -16.24 7.25
N SER A 52 23.19 -16.06 5.92
CA SER A 52 22.60 -17.06 5.03
C SER A 52 23.39 -17.14 3.74
N ASP A 53 23.87 -18.35 3.42
CA ASP A 53 24.60 -18.62 2.18
C ASP A 53 23.72 -18.53 0.93
N GLN A 54 22.39 -18.60 1.11
CA GLN A 54 21.40 -18.56 0.03
C GLN A 54 20.26 -17.60 0.35
N VAL A 55 20.06 -16.62 -0.51
CA VAL A 55 19.02 -15.60 -0.37
C VAL A 55 18.19 -15.53 -1.65
N ILE A 56 16.87 -15.56 -1.51
CA ILE A 56 15.92 -15.33 -2.60
C ILE A 56 15.27 -13.97 -2.36
N PHE A 57 15.49 -13.05 -3.28
CA PHE A 57 14.84 -11.73 -3.30
C PHE A 57 13.54 -11.83 -4.10
N VAL A 58 12.42 -11.44 -3.50
CA VAL A 58 11.11 -11.43 -4.15
C VAL A 58 10.66 -9.98 -4.28
N SER A 59 10.54 -9.50 -5.53
CA SER A 59 10.00 -8.16 -5.82
C SER A 59 9.56 -8.06 -7.28
N ALA A 60 8.48 -7.31 -7.53
CA ALA A 60 8.10 -6.90 -8.88
C ALA A 60 9.05 -5.86 -9.49
N THR A 61 9.85 -5.19 -8.65
CA THR A 61 10.73 -4.06 -8.97
C THR A 61 12.04 -4.14 -8.18
N PRO A 62 12.86 -5.20 -8.40
CA PRO A 62 14.08 -5.41 -7.62
C PRO A 62 15.06 -4.25 -7.76
N ASN A 63 15.83 -4.00 -6.70
CA ASN A 63 16.86 -2.96 -6.72
C ASN A 63 18.13 -3.41 -7.44
N ASP A 64 18.92 -2.45 -7.93
CA ASP A 64 20.15 -2.72 -8.69
C ASP A 64 21.14 -3.55 -7.88
N GLU A 65 21.16 -3.38 -6.55
CA GLU A 65 21.95 -4.20 -5.65
C GLU A 65 21.50 -5.66 -5.64
N GLU A 66 20.20 -5.93 -5.57
CA GLU A 66 19.65 -7.29 -5.57
C GLU A 66 19.94 -7.98 -6.90
N ILE A 67 19.81 -7.24 -8.01
CA ILE A 67 20.16 -7.72 -9.36
C ILE A 67 21.65 -8.06 -9.43
N LYS A 68 22.52 -7.19 -8.92
CA LYS A 68 23.98 -7.43 -8.90
C LYS A 68 24.36 -8.64 -8.04
N LEU A 69 23.76 -8.78 -6.86
CA LEU A 69 23.98 -9.92 -5.97
C LEU A 69 23.50 -11.24 -6.59
N SER A 70 22.55 -11.17 -7.53
CA SER A 70 22.05 -12.32 -8.29
C SER A 70 22.80 -12.56 -9.59
N ASN A 71 24.01 -11.99 -9.77
CA ASN A 71 24.80 -12.08 -11.01
C ASN A 71 24.07 -11.60 -12.27
N ASN A 72 23.09 -10.71 -12.12
CA ASN A 72 22.15 -10.27 -13.17
C ASN A 72 21.25 -11.39 -13.73
N GLU A 73 21.11 -12.51 -13.03
CA GLU A 73 20.13 -13.54 -13.34
C GLU A 73 18.81 -13.25 -12.61
N ILE A 74 17.72 -13.13 -13.37
CA ILE A 74 16.39 -12.85 -12.85
C ILE A 74 15.45 -13.96 -13.30
N ILE A 75 14.78 -14.59 -12.33
CA ILE A 75 13.69 -15.53 -12.60
C ILE A 75 12.39 -14.73 -12.70
N GLU A 76 11.87 -14.57 -13.92
CA GLU A 76 10.64 -13.82 -14.16
C GLU A 76 9.39 -14.68 -13.94
N GLN A 77 8.47 -14.21 -13.10
CA GLN A 77 7.12 -14.78 -12.93
C GLN A 77 6.06 -13.71 -13.22
N ILE A 78 5.59 -13.67 -14.46
CA ILE A 78 4.69 -12.60 -14.96
C ILE A 78 3.26 -13.07 -15.27
N VAL A 79 3.04 -14.37 -15.46
CA VAL A 79 1.72 -14.92 -15.78
C VAL A 79 0.92 -15.09 -14.48
N ARG A 80 -0.29 -14.51 -14.45
CA ARG A 80 -1.21 -14.64 -13.31
C ARG A 80 -2.08 -15.89 -13.48
N PRO A 81 -2.35 -16.65 -12.41
CA PRO A 81 -3.21 -17.84 -12.48
C PRO A 81 -4.60 -17.59 -13.07
N THR A 82 -5.15 -16.38 -12.88
CA THR A 82 -6.47 -15.98 -13.39
C THR A 82 -6.46 -15.40 -14.81
N GLY A 83 -5.29 -15.36 -15.45
CA GLY A 83 -5.11 -14.74 -16.76
C GLY A 83 -5.22 -13.21 -16.76
N LEU A 84 -5.28 -12.56 -15.59
CA LEU A 84 -5.31 -11.09 -15.52
C LEU A 84 -4.06 -10.49 -16.16
N LEU A 85 -4.28 -9.45 -16.95
CA LEU A 85 -3.26 -8.76 -17.73
C LEU A 85 -2.73 -7.54 -16.98
N ASP A 86 -1.48 -7.17 -17.26
CA ASP A 86 -0.96 -5.86 -16.93
C ASP A 86 -1.82 -4.79 -17.63
N PRO A 87 -2.13 -3.67 -16.96
CA PRO A 87 -3.11 -2.71 -17.44
C PRO A 87 -2.61 -1.95 -18.68
N THR A 88 -3.53 -1.39 -19.45
CA THR A 88 -3.17 -0.46 -20.53
C THR A 88 -2.77 0.89 -19.94
N VAL A 89 -1.73 1.53 -20.49
CA VAL A 89 -1.27 2.85 -20.03
C VAL A 89 -1.52 3.90 -21.11
N GLU A 90 -2.22 4.96 -20.74
CA GLU A 90 -2.47 6.15 -21.57
C GLU A 90 -1.71 7.34 -20.99
N ILE A 91 -1.10 8.16 -21.85
CA ILE A 91 -0.46 9.42 -21.45
C ILE A 91 -1.31 10.56 -21.98
N ARG A 92 -1.71 11.47 -21.08
CA ARG A 92 -2.55 12.63 -21.41
C ARG A 92 -1.87 13.92 -20.94
N PRO A 93 -2.06 15.05 -21.64
CA PRO A 93 -1.52 16.35 -21.21
C PRO A 93 -2.03 16.75 -19.83
N ARG A 94 -1.27 17.58 -19.10
CA ARG A 94 -1.77 18.13 -17.83
C ARG A 94 -2.86 19.19 -18.02
N LEU A 95 -2.90 19.80 -19.20
CA LEU A 95 -3.95 20.76 -19.56
C LEU A 95 -5.31 20.08 -19.41
N ASP A 96 -6.20 20.72 -18.64
CA ASP A 96 -7.56 20.23 -18.39
C ASP A 96 -7.66 18.86 -17.68
N GLN A 97 -6.58 18.39 -17.04
CA GLN A 97 -6.53 17.08 -16.37
C GLN A 97 -7.64 16.85 -15.33
N ILE A 98 -8.12 17.91 -14.67
CA ILE A 98 -9.18 17.81 -13.65
C ILE A 98 -10.54 17.50 -14.30
N ASN A 99 -10.85 18.15 -15.42
CA ASN A 99 -12.09 17.88 -16.16
C ASN A 99 -12.05 16.50 -16.82
N ASP A 100 -10.89 16.14 -17.38
CA ASP A 100 -10.65 14.78 -17.89
C ASP A 100 -10.86 13.73 -16.80
N LEU A 101 -10.22 13.90 -15.63
CA LEU A 101 -10.40 13.03 -14.47
C LEU A 101 -11.87 12.89 -14.08
N MET A 102 -12.61 13.99 -13.96
CA MET A 102 -14.04 13.94 -13.60
C MET A 102 -14.87 13.17 -14.62
N ASN A 103 -14.56 13.28 -15.92
CA ASN A 103 -15.22 12.50 -16.96
C ASN A 103 -14.91 11.01 -16.83
N GLU A 104 -13.66 10.66 -16.52
CA GLU A 104 -13.28 9.27 -16.28
C GLU A 104 -13.90 8.70 -15.01
N LEU A 105 -14.00 9.50 -13.93
CA LEU A 105 -14.68 9.12 -12.69
C LEU A 105 -16.18 8.85 -12.90
N LYS A 106 -16.85 9.62 -13.78
CA LYS A 106 -18.26 9.35 -14.15
C LYS A 106 -18.39 7.99 -14.84
N LYS A 107 -17.55 7.71 -15.85
CA LYS A 107 -17.54 6.42 -16.56
C LYS A 107 -17.24 5.24 -15.62
N GLN A 108 -16.35 5.44 -14.65
CA GLN A 108 -16.02 4.46 -13.61
C GLN A 108 -17.22 4.17 -12.71
N LYS A 109 -17.91 5.23 -12.27
CA LYS A 109 -19.12 5.14 -11.46
C LYS A 109 -20.24 4.38 -12.19
N ASP A 110 -20.44 4.63 -13.48
CA ASP A 110 -21.44 3.93 -14.30
C ASP A 110 -21.19 2.42 -14.39
N LYS A 111 -19.91 2.00 -14.27
CA LYS A 111 -19.49 0.59 -14.24
C LYS A 111 -19.42 -0.01 -12.83
N ASN A 112 -19.72 0.78 -11.80
CA ASN A 112 -19.50 0.42 -10.40
C ASN A 112 -18.05 -0.02 -10.12
N GLU A 113 -17.09 0.60 -10.78
CA GLU A 113 -15.65 0.39 -10.56
C GLU A 113 -15.07 1.52 -9.70
N ARG A 114 -13.84 1.35 -9.21
CA ARG A 114 -13.15 2.30 -8.31
C ARG A 114 -11.91 2.87 -8.94
N THR A 115 -11.54 4.07 -8.48
CA THR A 115 -10.37 4.79 -9.00
C THR A 115 -9.36 5.12 -7.90
N PHE A 116 -8.09 4.89 -8.18
CA PHE A 116 -6.99 5.46 -7.42
C PHE A 116 -6.41 6.67 -8.14
N ILE A 117 -6.11 7.73 -7.39
CA ILE A 117 -5.50 8.95 -7.91
C ILE A 117 -4.25 9.20 -7.11
N THR A 118 -3.09 9.25 -7.78
CA THR A 118 -1.81 9.58 -7.13
C THR A 118 -1.39 11.00 -7.47
N VAL A 119 -1.12 11.80 -6.43
CA VAL A 119 -0.64 13.19 -6.53
C VAL A 119 0.74 13.33 -5.89
N THR A 120 1.34 14.51 -5.92
CA THR A 120 2.72 14.73 -5.44
C THR A 120 2.80 15.28 -4.02
N THR A 121 1.77 15.97 -3.53
CA THR A 121 1.78 16.63 -2.21
C THR A 121 0.52 16.33 -1.40
N ILE A 122 0.61 16.45 -0.07
CA ILE A 122 -0.54 16.27 0.85
C ILE A 122 -1.61 17.30 0.53
N LYS A 123 -1.18 18.56 0.38
CA LYS A 123 -2.05 19.68 0.03
C LYS A 123 -2.83 19.42 -1.27
N MET A 124 -2.18 18.94 -2.34
CA MET A 124 -2.89 18.58 -3.56
C MET A 124 -3.90 17.44 -3.36
N ALA A 125 -3.61 16.50 -2.47
CA ALA A 125 -4.55 15.40 -2.18
C ALA A 125 -5.80 15.92 -1.46
N GLU A 126 -5.61 16.84 -0.52
CA GLU A 126 -6.68 17.52 0.21
C GLU A 126 -7.51 18.40 -0.73
N ASP A 127 -6.85 19.34 -1.43
CA ASP A 127 -7.47 20.29 -2.36
C ASP A 127 -8.26 19.55 -3.45
N LEU A 128 -7.69 18.49 -4.05
CA LEU A 128 -8.37 17.70 -5.07
C LEU A 128 -9.57 16.96 -4.50
N THR A 129 -9.45 16.42 -3.28
CA THR A 129 -10.56 15.70 -2.65
C THR A 129 -11.71 16.63 -2.30
N GLU A 130 -11.42 17.83 -1.80
CA GLU A 130 -12.43 18.85 -1.53
C GLU A 130 -13.14 19.28 -2.81
N TYR A 131 -12.37 19.59 -3.86
CA TYR A 131 -12.91 19.93 -5.17
C TYR A 131 -13.82 18.84 -5.75
N LEU A 132 -13.42 17.57 -5.66
CA LEU A 132 -14.22 16.44 -6.13
C LEU A 132 -15.51 16.28 -5.31
N LYS A 133 -15.47 16.51 -4.00
CA LYS A 133 -16.65 16.48 -3.12
C LYS A 133 -17.64 17.58 -3.45
N GLU A 134 -17.19 18.80 -3.70
CA GLU A 134 -18.04 19.92 -4.15
C GLU A 134 -18.78 19.60 -5.47
N ARG A 135 -18.18 18.73 -6.30
CA ARG A 135 -18.76 18.24 -7.56
C ARG A 135 -19.53 16.93 -7.42
N ASN A 136 -19.90 16.55 -6.19
CA ASN A 136 -20.70 15.37 -5.87
C ASN A 136 -20.04 14.01 -6.19
N PHE A 137 -18.71 13.94 -6.23
CA PHE A 137 -17.99 12.67 -6.23
C PHE A 137 -17.74 12.19 -4.81
N LYS A 138 -17.91 10.88 -4.57
CA LYS A 138 -17.59 10.29 -3.27
C LYS A 138 -16.09 10.01 -3.20
N CYS A 139 -15.33 10.93 -2.61
CA CYS A 139 -13.87 10.86 -2.56
C CYS A 139 -13.35 10.88 -1.12
N ALA A 140 -12.23 10.20 -0.89
CA ALA A 140 -11.43 10.30 0.32
C ALA A 140 -9.96 10.47 -0.05
N TYR A 141 -9.16 11.07 0.84
CA TYR A 141 -7.71 11.14 0.66
C TYR A 141 -6.97 10.26 1.68
N ILE A 142 -5.78 9.79 1.30
CA ILE A 142 -4.87 9.05 2.16
C ILE A 142 -3.47 9.67 2.08
N HIS A 143 -2.91 10.07 3.23
CA HIS A 143 -1.52 10.52 3.35
C HIS A 143 -0.79 9.76 4.46
N ASN A 144 0.53 9.97 4.54
CA ASN A 144 1.43 9.17 5.38
C ASN A 144 1.24 9.38 6.90
N GLU A 145 0.53 10.42 7.33
CA GLU A 145 0.28 10.70 8.75
C GLU A 145 -1.01 10.03 9.26
N LEU A 146 -1.87 9.52 8.36
CA LEU A 146 -3.02 8.72 8.75
C LEU A 146 -2.54 7.44 9.43
N LYS A 147 -3.23 7.07 10.51
CA LYS A 147 -2.96 5.81 11.21
C LYS A 147 -3.33 4.63 10.32
N THR A 148 -2.69 3.49 10.55
CA THR A 148 -2.92 2.26 9.77
C THR A 148 -4.39 1.85 9.78
N LEU A 149 -5.07 1.94 10.93
CA LEU A 149 -6.51 1.72 11.04
C LEU A 149 -7.33 2.63 10.13
N GLU A 150 -7.13 3.95 10.22
CA GLU A 150 -7.88 4.93 9.42
C GLU A 150 -7.71 4.68 7.92
N ARG A 151 -6.49 4.34 7.49
CA ARG A 151 -6.19 3.93 6.11
C ARG A 151 -7.01 2.69 5.72
N SER A 152 -7.01 1.65 6.55
CA SER A 152 -7.77 0.42 6.29
C SER A 152 -9.27 0.69 6.16
N LEU A 153 -9.82 1.55 7.02
CA LEU A 153 -11.24 1.94 6.97
C LEU A 153 -11.60 2.63 5.66
N ILE A 154 -10.81 3.60 5.21
CA ILE A 154 -11.05 4.31 3.94
C ILE A 154 -11.05 3.34 2.76
N LEU A 155 -10.14 2.36 2.77
CA LEU A 155 -10.00 1.37 1.71
C LEU A 155 -11.14 0.36 1.71
N ASN A 156 -11.59 -0.09 2.87
CA ASN A 156 -12.79 -0.92 2.99
C ASN A 156 -14.05 -0.16 2.55
N ASP A 157 -14.15 1.13 2.89
CA ASP A 157 -15.23 1.99 2.43
C ASP A 157 -15.22 2.21 0.91
N LEU A 158 -14.03 2.29 0.30
CA LEU A 158 -13.86 2.28 -1.16
C LEU A 158 -14.40 0.97 -1.77
N ARG A 159 -14.02 -0.19 -1.21
CA ARG A 159 -14.53 -1.51 -1.64
C ARG A 159 -16.05 -1.59 -1.55
N ARG A 160 -16.63 -1.10 -0.45
CA ARG A 160 -18.08 -1.06 -0.21
C ARG A 160 -18.82 -0.05 -1.10
N GLY A 161 -18.12 0.81 -1.84
CA GLY A 161 -18.74 1.84 -2.68
C GLY A 161 -19.27 3.05 -1.91
N LYS A 162 -18.83 3.23 -0.66
CA LYS A 162 -19.00 4.50 0.05
C LYS A 162 -18.15 5.59 -0.58
N TYR A 163 -16.99 5.21 -1.13
CA TYR A 163 -16.18 6.07 -2.00
C TYR A 163 -16.13 5.49 -3.41
N ASP A 164 -16.11 6.37 -4.41
CA ASP A 164 -15.88 6.06 -5.81
C ASP A 164 -14.37 6.14 -6.15
N CYS A 165 -13.64 7.01 -5.43
CA CYS A 165 -12.21 7.20 -5.63
C CYS A 165 -11.46 7.53 -4.33
N VAL A 166 -10.15 7.26 -4.35
CA VAL A 166 -9.20 7.64 -3.29
C VAL A 166 -8.03 8.40 -3.90
N VAL A 167 -7.70 9.55 -3.32
CA VAL A 167 -6.54 10.37 -3.68
C VAL A 167 -5.42 10.13 -2.67
N GLY A 168 -4.18 9.95 -3.11
CA GLY A 168 -3.06 9.85 -2.18
C GLY A 168 -1.73 10.17 -2.82
N ILE A 169 -0.70 10.38 -2.01
CA ILE A 169 0.66 10.60 -2.53
C ILE A 169 1.30 9.27 -2.86
N ASN A 170 1.22 8.38 -1.88
CA ASN A 170 1.78 7.06 -1.92
C ASN A 170 0.72 6.02 -1.55
N LEU A 171 0.04 5.53 -2.58
CA LEU A 171 -0.86 4.39 -2.45
C LEU A 171 -0.09 3.05 -2.43
N LEU A 172 1.25 3.06 -2.36
CA LEU A 172 2.14 1.91 -2.58
C LEU A 172 2.52 1.09 -1.34
N ARG A 173 1.86 1.25 -0.19
CA ARG A 173 2.12 0.33 0.92
C ARG A 173 1.42 -1.02 0.70
N GLU A 174 2.10 -2.08 1.14
CA GLU A 174 1.59 -3.46 1.23
C GLU A 174 0.17 -3.50 1.82
N GLY A 175 -0.64 -4.47 1.39
CA GLY A 175 -2.01 -4.67 1.89
C GLY A 175 -3.13 -4.02 1.06
N LEU A 176 -2.83 -3.42 -0.09
CA LEU A 176 -3.78 -2.79 -0.99
C LEU A 176 -4.05 -3.65 -2.24
N ASP A 177 -4.76 -4.75 -2.05
CA ASP A 177 -5.27 -5.58 -3.14
C ASP A 177 -6.78 -5.41 -3.26
N ILE A 178 -7.19 -4.44 -4.09
CA ILE A 178 -8.58 -4.02 -4.30
C ILE A 178 -9.00 -4.37 -5.74
N PRO A 179 -9.62 -5.53 -5.98
CA PRO A 179 -10.06 -5.94 -7.32
C PRO A 179 -11.08 -4.99 -7.96
N GLU A 180 -11.78 -4.21 -7.14
CA GLU A 180 -12.77 -3.23 -7.58
C GLU A 180 -12.13 -2.01 -8.28
N VAL A 181 -10.80 -1.79 -8.13
CA VAL A 181 -10.08 -0.70 -8.82
C VAL A 181 -9.75 -1.09 -10.25
N SER A 182 -10.33 -0.38 -11.23
CA SER A 182 -10.02 -0.57 -12.66
C SER A 182 -9.29 0.62 -13.28
N LEU A 183 -9.22 1.77 -12.58
CA LEU A 183 -8.51 2.95 -13.05
C LEU A 183 -7.50 3.45 -12.00
N VAL A 184 -6.28 3.72 -12.47
CA VAL A 184 -5.27 4.46 -11.71
C VAL A 184 -4.89 5.72 -12.49
N CYS A 185 -5.07 6.88 -11.88
CA CYS A 185 -4.63 8.16 -12.41
C CYS A 185 -3.34 8.61 -11.70
N ILE A 186 -2.32 9.00 -12.46
CA ILE A 186 -1.04 9.48 -11.94
C ILE A 186 -0.86 10.92 -12.38
N PHE A 187 -1.04 11.86 -11.45
CA PHE A 187 -0.81 13.28 -11.68
C PHE A 187 0.68 13.56 -11.67
N ASP A 188 1.11 14.55 -12.46
CA ASP A 188 2.51 14.97 -12.52
C ASP A 188 3.46 13.77 -12.76
N ALA A 189 3.11 12.90 -13.72
CA ALA A 189 3.84 11.65 -13.94
C ALA A 189 5.30 11.87 -14.41
N ASP A 190 5.55 13.04 -14.99
CA ASP A 190 6.81 13.56 -15.53
C ASP A 190 7.60 14.44 -14.55
N LYS A 191 7.08 14.69 -13.33
CA LYS A 191 7.88 15.39 -12.31
C LYS A 191 8.90 14.43 -11.69
N PRO A 192 10.16 14.87 -11.50
CA PRO A 192 11.14 14.06 -10.82
C PRO A 192 10.74 13.87 -9.34
N GLY A 193 10.98 12.68 -8.81
CA GLY A 193 10.73 12.39 -7.40
C GLY A 193 10.71 10.90 -7.12
N TYR A 194 10.81 10.54 -5.85
CA TYR A 194 10.82 9.14 -5.41
C TYR A 194 9.59 8.36 -5.93
N PHE A 195 8.40 8.95 -5.82
CA PHE A 195 7.13 8.38 -6.28
C PHE A 195 6.92 8.42 -7.80
N ARG A 196 7.90 8.93 -8.56
CA ARG A 196 7.91 9.02 -10.03
C ARG A 196 9.15 8.37 -10.62
N SER A 197 9.87 7.58 -9.83
CA SER A 197 10.87 6.65 -10.33
C SER A 197 10.23 5.56 -11.18
N ASP A 198 11.02 4.92 -12.04
CA ASP A 198 10.60 3.77 -12.84
C ASP A 198 9.97 2.67 -11.97
N LYS A 199 10.62 2.31 -10.86
CA LYS A 199 10.12 1.32 -9.90
C LYS A 199 8.80 1.74 -9.26
N ALA A 200 8.69 2.99 -8.78
CA ALA A 200 7.45 3.49 -8.19
C ALA A 200 6.29 3.53 -9.20
N LEU A 201 6.56 3.93 -10.45
CA LEU A 201 5.57 3.94 -11.51
C LEU A 201 5.09 2.51 -11.83
N ILE A 202 5.98 1.54 -11.97
CA ILE A 202 5.62 0.12 -12.19
C ILE A 202 4.70 -0.40 -11.08
N GLN A 203 5.01 -0.10 -9.82
CA GLN A 203 4.15 -0.49 -8.69
C GLN A 203 2.79 0.21 -8.69
N THR A 204 2.77 1.49 -9.06
CA THR A 204 1.54 2.28 -9.15
C THR A 204 0.64 1.71 -10.25
N ILE A 205 1.21 1.41 -11.41
CA ILE A 205 0.53 0.75 -12.53
C ILE A 205 -0.03 -0.61 -12.08
N GLY A 206 0.76 -1.40 -11.35
CA GLY A 206 0.37 -2.72 -10.86
C GLY A 206 -0.92 -2.74 -10.03
N ARG A 207 -1.35 -1.60 -9.46
CA ARG A 207 -2.61 -1.50 -8.70
C ARG A 207 -3.85 -1.69 -9.58
N ALA A 208 -3.77 -1.39 -10.88
CA ALA A 208 -4.86 -1.66 -11.82
C ALA A 208 -4.86 -3.11 -12.35
N ALA A 209 -3.79 -3.89 -12.14
CA ALA A 209 -3.63 -5.23 -12.72
C ALA A 209 -4.49 -6.32 -12.04
N ARG A 210 -5.29 -5.94 -11.04
CA ARG A 210 -6.19 -6.83 -10.30
C ARG A 210 -7.60 -6.90 -10.89
N ASN A 211 -7.89 -6.02 -11.85
CA ASN A 211 -9.16 -5.94 -12.54
C ASN A 211 -8.96 -6.22 -14.04
N GLN A 212 -9.87 -6.99 -14.63
CA GLN A 212 -9.84 -7.30 -16.07
C GLN A 212 -9.90 -6.05 -16.97
N ASN A 213 -10.54 -4.97 -16.49
CA ASN A 213 -10.67 -3.68 -17.15
C ASN A 213 -9.58 -2.68 -16.71
N GLY A 214 -8.54 -3.17 -16.04
CA GLY A 214 -7.45 -2.39 -15.49
C GLY A 214 -6.78 -1.49 -16.53
N ARG A 215 -6.75 -0.19 -16.26
CA ARG A 215 -6.02 0.80 -17.05
C ARG A 215 -5.44 1.91 -16.18
N VAL A 216 -4.46 2.61 -16.74
CA VAL A 216 -3.73 3.70 -16.09
C VAL A 216 -3.72 4.93 -16.99
N ILE A 217 -3.95 6.10 -16.40
CA ILE A 217 -3.78 7.39 -17.05
C ILE A 217 -2.63 8.11 -16.36
N MET A 218 -1.60 8.49 -17.12
CA MET A 218 -0.51 9.35 -16.66
C MET A 218 -0.72 10.75 -17.21
N TYR A 219 -0.94 11.72 -16.32
CA TYR A 219 -0.99 13.14 -16.70
C TYR A 219 0.42 13.72 -16.70
N ALA A 220 0.91 14.04 -17.88
CA ALA A 220 2.27 14.51 -18.12
C ALA A 220 2.35 15.35 -19.40
N ASP A 221 3.28 16.31 -19.43
CA ASP A 221 3.54 17.12 -20.61
C ASP A 221 4.72 16.55 -21.42
N GLU A 222 5.63 15.84 -20.76
CA GLU A 222 6.80 15.21 -21.38
C GLU A 222 6.94 13.73 -21.02
N MET A 223 7.50 12.94 -21.94
CA MET A 223 7.87 11.55 -21.66
C MET A 223 9.24 11.48 -20.98
N THR A 224 9.27 11.21 -19.68
CA THR A 224 10.53 11.01 -18.95
C THR A 224 11.12 9.61 -19.19
N LYS A 225 12.41 9.43 -18.87
CA LYS A 225 13.07 8.11 -18.91
C LYS A 225 12.38 7.10 -17.99
N ALA A 226 11.98 7.52 -16.79
CA ALA A 226 11.29 6.68 -15.82
C ALA A 226 9.93 6.20 -16.33
N MET A 227 9.14 7.11 -16.92
CA MET A 227 7.87 6.77 -17.55
C MET A 227 8.06 5.78 -18.71
N LYS A 228 9.04 6.05 -19.57
CA LYS A 228 9.33 5.17 -20.72
C LYS A 228 9.65 3.75 -20.26
N ILE A 229 10.55 3.59 -19.27
CA ILE A 229 10.89 2.28 -18.71
C ILE A 229 9.65 1.58 -18.14
N ALA A 230 8.83 2.30 -17.35
CA ALA A 230 7.64 1.72 -16.75
C ALA A 230 6.59 1.29 -17.79
N VAL A 231 6.35 2.12 -18.81
CA VAL A 231 5.39 1.84 -19.90
C VAL A 231 5.89 0.68 -20.77
N ASP A 232 7.15 0.69 -21.16
CA ASP A 232 7.75 -0.35 -22.00
C ASP A 232 7.71 -1.72 -21.29
N GLU A 233 8.05 -1.77 -20.00
CA GLU A 233 8.00 -2.99 -19.21
C GLU A 233 6.57 -3.51 -19.01
N THR A 234 5.62 -2.61 -18.74
CA THR A 234 4.18 -2.95 -18.63
C THR A 234 3.67 -3.56 -19.93
N ASN A 235 4.00 -2.92 -21.07
CA ASN A 235 3.61 -3.39 -22.39
C ASN A 235 4.28 -4.73 -22.76
N ARG A 236 5.54 -4.93 -22.37
CA ARG A 236 6.25 -6.21 -22.56
C ARG A 236 5.54 -7.34 -21.80
N ARG A 237 5.28 -7.15 -20.51
CA ARG A 237 4.58 -8.12 -19.65
C ARG A 237 3.19 -8.45 -20.19
N ARG A 238 2.43 -7.42 -20.54
CA ARG A 238 1.08 -7.57 -21.12
C ARG A 238 1.09 -8.43 -22.39
N LYS A 239 2.01 -8.18 -23.33
CA LYS A 239 2.11 -8.98 -24.58
C LYS A 239 2.39 -10.46 -24.30
N ILE A 240 3.25 -10.76 -23.33
CA ILE A 240 3.56 -12.15 -22.97
C ILE A 240 2.34 -12.82 -22.33
N GLN A 241 1.65 -12.11 -21.43
CA GLN A 241 0.43 -12.61 -20.78
C GLN A 241 -0.71 -12.83 -21.79
N GLU A 242 -0.93 -11.92 -22.74
CA GLU A 242 -1.92 -12.06 -23.81
C GLU A 242 -1.63 -13.27 -24.69
N LYS A 243 -0.36 -13.46 -25.08
CA LYS A 243 0.07 -14.65 -25.83
C LYS A 243 -0.18 -15.93 -25.04
N PHE A 244 0.24 -15.97 -23.78
CA PHE A 244 0.04 -17.13 -22.91
C PHE A 244 -1.45 -17.47 -22.77
N ASN A 245 -2.30 -16.47 -22.52
CA ASN A 245 -3.75 -16.65 -22.41
C ASN A 245 -4.36 -17.19 -23.69
N LYS A 246 -3.92 -16.68 -24.85
CA LYS A 246 -4.40 -17.14 -26.16
C LYS A 246 -4.00 -18.59 -26.41
N ASP A 247 -2.74 -18.94 -26.16
CA ASP A 247 -2.20 -20.28 -26.38
C ASP A 247 -2.87 -21.33 -25.46
N HIS A 248 -3.24 -20.92 -24.24
CA HIS A 248 -3.84 -21.80 -23.22
C HIS A 248 -5.37 -21.63 -23.08
N LYS A 249 -6.01 -20.82 -23.92
CA LYS A 249 -7.47 -20.53 -23.89
C LYS A 249 -7.97 -20.03 -22.52
N ILE A 250 -7.19 -19.18 -21.86
CA ILE A 250 -7.53 -18.57 -20.57
C ILE A 250 -8.25 -17.24 -20.81
N THR A 251 -9.46 -17.09 -20.26
CA THR A 251 -10.16 -15.80 -20.22
C THR A 251 -9.81 -15.08 -18.92
N PRO A 252 -9.28 -13.84 -18.97
CA PRO A 252 -9.00 -13.06 -17.77
C PRO A 252 -10.25 -12.91 -16.89
N LYS A 253 -10.11 -13.18 -15.59
CA LYS A 253 -11.19 -12.98 -14.61
C LYS A 253 -10.69 -12.21 -13.40
N THR A 254 -11.40 -11.14 -13.05
CA THR A 254 -11.20 -10.42 -11.80
C THR A 254 -11.51 -11.35 -10.63
N ILE A 255 -10.60 -11.45 -9.66
CA ILE A 255 -10.82 -12.21 -8.44
C ILE A 255 -11.81 -11.44 -7.57
N ILE A 256 -12.93 -12.07 -7.21
CA ILE A 256 -13.85 -11.50 -6.22
C ILE A 256 -13.33 -11.90 -4.85
N LYS A 257 -12.70 -10.96 -4.14
CA LYS A 257 -12.35 -11.16 -2.74
C LYS A 257 -13.57 -10.82 -1.88
N PRO A 258 -13.90 -11.62 -0.85
CA PRO A 258 -14.92 -11.21 0.10
C PRO A 258 -14.53 -9.84 0.66
N ILE A 259 -15.50 -8.93 0.69
CA ILE A 259 -15.40 -7.80 1.61
C ILE A 259 -15.70 -8.45 2.95
N TYR A 260 -14.64 -8.74 3.72
CA TYR A 260 -14.86 -9.10 5.10
C TYR A 260 -15.62 -7.93 5.70
N ASP A 261 -16.85 -8.21 6.12
CA ASP A 261 -17.43 -7.44 7.20
C ASP A 261 -16.56 -7.74 8.43
N ASP A 262 -15.38 -7.12 8.48
CA ASP A 262 -15.01 -6.49 9.73
C ASP A 262 -16.29 -5.80 10.15
N LEU A 263 -16.78 -6.13 11.34
CA LEU A 263 -18.05 -5.64 11.89
C LEU A 263 -19.30 -6.42 11.40
N LYS A 264 -19.38 -7.72 11.72
CA LYS A 264 -20.66 -8.29 12.21
C LYS A 264 -21.05 -7.65 13.54
N ASN A 265 -21.21 -6.32 13.50
CA ASN A 265 -21.72 -5.44 14.52
C ASN A 265 -21.71 -4.04 13.89
N LYS A 266 -22.83 -3.63 13.25
CA LYS A 266 -23.16 -2.21 13.03
C LYS A 266 -23.00 -1.36 14.31
N ALA A 267 -22.89 -2.00 15.47
CA ALA A 267 -22.52 -1.41 16.75
C ALA A 267 -21.06 -0.91 16.81
N SER A 268 -20.09 -1.56 16.17
CA SER A 268 -18.65 -1.30 16.43
C SER A 268 -18.07 -0.11 15.68
N HIS A 269 -18.49 0.24 14.45
CA HIS A 269 -18.01 1.48 13.83
C HIS A 269 -18.52 2.73 14.54
N LYS A 270 -19.81 2.74 14.90
CA LYS A 270 -20.37 3.81 15.73
C LYS A 270 -19.77 3.79 17.13
N GLN A 271 -19.58 2.63 17.76
CA GLN A 271 -18.92 2.55 19.08
C GLN A 271 -17.45 2.95 19.02
N ILE A 272 -16.70 2.63 17.97
CA ILE A 272 -15.31 3.04 17.81
C ILE A 272 -15.23 4.54 17.56
N GLU A 273 -16.04 5.11 16.66
CA GLU A 273 -16.12 6.57 16.48
C GLU A 273 -16.62 7.29 17.75
N GLU A 274 -17.60 6.72 18.45
CA GLU A 274 -18.19 7.31 19.65
C GLU A 274 -17.24 7.17 20.86
N VAL A 275 -16.48 6.09 20.96
CA VAL A 275 -15.39 5.91 21.94
C VAL A 275 -14.21 6.82 21.61
N MET A 276 -13.81 6.94 20.34
CA MET A 276 -12.78 7.89 19.90
C MET A 276 -13.20 9.34 20.15
N ARG A 277 -14.48 9.68 19.93
CA ARG A 277 -15.04 11.01 20.24
C ARG A 277 -15.26 11.25 21.73
N LYS A 278 -15.56 10.22 22.54
CA LYS A 278 -15.90 10.38 23.99
C LYS A 278 -14.80 10.04 24.98
N THR A 279 -13.61 9.54 24.61
CA THR A 279 -12.62 9.15 25.63
C THR A 279 -11.70 10.29 26.09
N LYS A 280 -12.27 11.13 26.97
CA LYS A 280 -11.69 11.36 28.30
C LYS A 280 -12.21 10.26 29.25
N ALA A 281 -11.75 9.01 29.12
CA ALA A 281 -11.98 8.01 30.17
C ALA A 281 -11.04 6.81 30.00
N LYS A 282 -10.06 6.70 30.91
CA LYS A 282 -9.48 5.41 31.33
C LYS A 282 -10.62 4.57 31.94
N GLY A 283 -10.82 3.32 31.51
CA GLY A 283 -11.80 2.44 32.19
C GLY A 283 -11.94 1.03 31.59
N ASP A 284 -12.40 0.10 32.42
CA ASP A 284 -12.56 -1.36 32.21
C ASP A 284 -13.21 -1.78 30.90
N LYS A 285 -14.04 -0.92 30.30
CA LYS A 285 -14.69 -1.18 29.00
C LYS A 285 -13.68 -1.29 27.84
N PHE A 286 -12.57 -0.57 27.89
CA PHE A 286 -11.52 -0.65 26.87
C PHE A 286 -10.73 -1.96 26.97
N ILE A 287 -10.43 -2.37 28.21
CA ILE A 287 -9.76 -3.65 28.50
C ILE A 287 -10.64 -4.80 28.02
N LYS A 288 -11.93 -4.78 28.34
CA LYS A 288 -12.89 -5.79 27.91
C LYS A 288 -13.01 -5.88 26.38
N MET A 289 -12.98 -4.74 25.69
CA MET A 289 -12.99 -4.72 24.22
C MET A 289 -11.73 -5.36 23.61
N ILE A 290 -10.56 -5.11 24.20
CA ILE A 290 -9.31 -5.77 23.76
C ILE A 290 -9.39 -7.28 24.02
N GLU A 291 -9.94 -7.71 25.15
CA GLU A 291 -10.15 -9.14 25.43
C GLU A 291 -11.10 -9.79 24.43
N ASP A 292 -12.21 -9.14 24.08
CA ASP A 292 -13.16 -9.63 23.07
C ASP A 292 -12.47 -9.79 21.70
N LEU A 293 -11.67 -8.80 21.27
CA LEU A 293 -10.89 -8.86 20.03
C LEU A 293 -9.83 -9.97 20.06
N ARG A 294 -9.18 -10.20 21.22
CA ARG A 294 -8.21 -11.29 21.39
C ARG A 294 -8.88 -12.66 21.27
N ASN A 295 -10.08 -12.82 21.79
CA ASN A 295 -10.84 -14.06 21.65
C ASN A 295 -11.24 -14.31 20.19
N GLU A 296 -11.70 -13.29 19.48
CA GLU A 296 -12.03 -13.37 18.06
C GLU A 296 -10.79 -13.72 17.20
N MET A 297 -9.64 -13.13 17.54
CA MET A 297 -8.35 -13.43 16.88
C MET A 297 -7.97 -14.91 17.05
N LEU A 298 -8.11 -15.46 18.25
CA LEU A 298 -7.80 -16.85 18.55
C LEU A 298 -8.77 -17.81 17.82
N GLU A 299 -10.05 -17.46 17.73
CA GLU A 299 -11.01 -18.24 16.93
C GLU A 299 -10.69 -18.20 15.43
N ALA A 300 -10.32 -17.04 14.90
CA ALA A 300 -9.91 -16.89 13.51
C ALA A 300 -8.68 -17.75 13.19
N ALA A 301 -7.68 -17.75 14.08
CA ALA A 301 -6.50 -18.60 13.94
C ALA A 301 -6.83 -20.10 14.01
N LYS A 302 -7.75 -20.49 14.91
CA LYS A 302 -8.22 -21.89 15.03
C LYS A 302 -8.95 -22.36 13.77
N ASN A 303 -9.68 -21.45 13.11
CA ASN A 303 -10.38 -21.70 11.85
C ASN A 303 -9.48 -21.55 10.61
N GLN A 304 -8.15 -21.47 10.79
CA GLN A 304 -7.16 -21.28 9.71
C GLN A 304 -7.37 -20.00 8.88
N ASN A 305 -8.11 -19.02 9.41
CA ASN A 305 -8.29 -17.72 8.79
C ASN A 305 -7.17 -16.76 9.26
N TYR A 306 -5.95 -17.06 8.82
CA TYR A 306 -4.74 -16.37 9.28
C TYR A 306 -4.70 -14.88 8.91
N GLU A 307 -5.30 -14.49 7.78
CA GLU A 307 -5.41 -13.08 7.38
C GLU A 307 -6.26 -12.27 8.37
N HIS A 308 -7.39 -12.83 8.80
CA HIS A 308 -8.26 -12.19 9.78
C HIS A 308 -7.66 -12.18 11.20
N ALA A 309 -6.95 -13.26 11.58
CA ALA A 309 -6.22 -13.28 12.83
C ALA A 309 -5.10 -12.22 12.85
N ALA A 310 -4.38 -12.04 11.74
CA ALA A 310 -3.36 -11.00 11.62
C ALA A 310 -3.97 -9.59 11.71
N SER A 311 -5.11 -9.33 11.06
CA SER A 311 -5.77 -8.03 11.13
C SER A 311 -6.26 -7.68 12.55
N LEU A 312 -6.82 -8.65 13.27
CA LEU A 312 -7.25 -8.48 14.66
C LEU A 312 -6.06 -8.26 15.60
N ARG A 313 -4.95 -8.99 15.41
CA ARG A 313 -3.71 -8.78 16.17
C ARG A 313 -3.20 -7.36 16.01
N ASP A 314 -3.11 -6.88 14.78
CA ASP A 314 -2.56 -5.56 14.47
C ASP A 314 -3.47 -4.46 15.04
N LEU A 315 -4.79 -4.66 15.01
CA LEU A 315 -5.78 -3.80 15.67
C LEU A 315 -5.59 -3.75 17.19
N ILE A 316 -5.40 -4.88 17.85
CA ILE A 316 -5.17 -4.96 19.31
C ILE A 316 -3.90 -4.20 19.69
N ILE A 317 -2.79 -4.43 18.97
CA ILE A 317 -1.51 -3.75 19.22
C ILE A 317 -1.68 -2.23 19.08
N GLU A 318 -2.44 -1.77 18.08
CA GLU A 318 -2.67 -0.35 17.88
C GLU A 318 -3.50 0.26 19.03
N LEU A 319 -4.56 -0.41 19.46
CA LEU A 319 -5.40 0.03 20.58
C LEU A 319 -4.58 0.12 21.88
N GLU A 320 -3.76 -0.88 22.17
CA GLU A 320 -2.86 -0.89 23.34
C GLU A 320 -1.81 0.23 23.29
N THR A 321 -1.24 0.49 22.11
CA THR A 321 -0.25 1.56 21.90
C THR A 321 -0.87 2.96 22.10
N GLN A 322 -2.13 3.15 21.68
CA GLN A 322 -2.87 4.38 21.92
C GLN A 322 -3.18 4.62 23.40
N GLN A 323 -3.40 3.56 24.18
CA GLN A 323 -3.57 3.65 25.63
C GLN A 323 -2.27 4.07 26.33
N LEU A 324 -1.13 3.47 25.93
CA LEU A 324 0.19 3.77 26.50
C LEU A 324 0.64 5.21 26.22
N SER A 325 0.47 5.69 24.98
CA SER A 325 0.86 7.06 24.59
C SER A 325 0.06 8.16 25.28
N LYS A 326 -1.20 7.90 25.69
CA LYS A 326 -2.02 8.81 26.49
C LYS A 326 -1.74 8.74 27.99
N THR A 327 -1.04 7.71 28.47
CA THR A 327 -0.71 7.54 29.90
C THR A 327 0.61 8.22 30.27
N ASN A 328 1.48 8.46 29.28
CA ASN A 328 2.79 9.10 29.42
C ASN A 328 2.81 10.62 29.05
N LYS A 329 1.63 11.25 28.95
CA LYS A 329 1.45 12.71 28.86
C LYS A 329 0.71 13.20 30.09
#